data_AF-A0A4Y9KYJ1-F1
#
_entry.id   AF-A0A4Y9KYJ1-F1
#
_cell.length_a   1.000
_cell.length_b   1.000
_cell.length_c   1.000
_cell.angle_alpha   90.00
_cell.angle_beta   90.00
_cell.angle_gamma   90.00
#
_symmetry.space_group_name_H-M   'P 1'
#
loop_
_entity.id
_entity.type
_entity.pdbx_description
1 polymer ?
#
loop_
_entity_poly.entity_id
_entity_poly.type
_entity_poly.pdbx_seq_one_letter_code
_entity_poly.pdbx_strand_id
1 'polypeptide(L)'
;MAKPAVSRDAFRGLFAFYAAKAHHDHKHDGEHRLLKLFGSAEDIPDRLLEQWSEGAELLGSETAGRILEPRARQIANDGVHYDHASDFLHALLRDLGQKAQ
;
A
#
# COMPACT_ATOMS: atom_id res chain seq x y z
N MET A 1 -16.98 -19.80 1.40
CA MET A 1 -15.55 -19.77 1.77
C MET A 1 -15.13 -18.31 1.73
N ALA A 2 -14.68 -17.74 2.85
CA ALA A 2 -14.17 -16.37 2.86
C ALA A 2 -12.95 -16.31 1.93
N LYS A 3 -12.89 -15.27 1.09
CA LYS A 3 -11.75 -15.05 0.21
C LYS A 3 -10.49 -14.84 1.08
N PRO A 4 -9.33 -15.41 0.74
CA PRO A 4 -8.14 -15.20 1.54
C PRO A 4 -7.79 -13.72 1.53
N ALA A 5 -7.50 -13.19 2.72
CA ALA A 5 -6.96 -11.85 2.87
C ALA A 5 -5.72 -11.70 1.99
N VAL A 6 -5.47 -10.47 1.53
CA VAL A 6 -4.22 -10.10 0.86
C VAL A 6 -3.07 -10.59 1.73
N SER A 7 -2.25 -11.47 1.16
CA SER A 7 -1.09 -11.98 1.88
C SER A 7 -0.10 -10.84 2.12
N ARG A 8 0.67 -10.95 3.21
CA ARG A 8 1.77 -10.04 3.50
C ARG A 8 2.72 -9.93 2.30
N ASP A 9 3.05 -11.03 1.64
CA ASP A 9 3.91 -11.03 0.45
C ASP A 9 3.29 -10.29 -0.74
N ALA A 10 1.98 -10.43 -0.95
CA ALA A 10 1.29 -9.68 -2.00
C ALA A 10 1.31 -8.18 -1.72
N PHE A 11 1.08 -7.78 -0.47
CA PHE A 11 1.19 -6.39 -0.05
C PHE A 11 2.62 -5.86 -0.17
N ARG A 12 3.61 -6.66 0.24
CA ARG A 12 5.03 -6.34 0.11
C ARG A 12 5.44 -6.19 -1.36
N GLY A 13 4.91 -7.03 -2.25
CA GLY A 13 5.10 -6.95 -3.70
C GLY A 13 4.66 -5.62 -4.32
N LEU A 14 3.70 -4.92 -3.71
CA LEU A 14 3.30 -3.57 -4.12
C LEU A 14 4.49 -2.59 -4.03
N PHE A 15 5.18 -2.57 -2.89
CA PHE A 15 6.31 -1.67 -2.70
C PHE A 15 7.45 -2.01 -3.65
N ALA A 16 7.71 -3.30 -3.89
CA ALA A 16 8.70 -3.73 -4.88
C ALA A 16 8.36 -3.24 -6.30
N PHE A 17 7.09 -3.37 -6.71
CA PHE A 17 6.63 -2.88 -8.00
C PHE A 17 6.86 -1.38 -8.18
N TYR A 18 6.48 -0.58 -7.18
CA TYR A 18 6.70 0.87 -7.23
C TYR A 18 8.16 1.25 -7.10
N ALA A 19 8.97 0.50 -6.33
CA ALA A 19 10.41 0.73 -6.23
C ALA A 19 11.09 0.50 -7.59
N ALA A 20 10.75 -0.59 -8.29
CA ALA A 20 11.25 -0.86 -9.63
C ALA A 20 10.83 0.24 -10.63
N LYS A 21 9.61 0.75 -10.51
CA LYS A 21 9.16 1.90 -11.30
C LYS A 21 9.95 3.18 -10.96
N ALA A 22 10.15 3.49 -9.68
CA ALA A 22 10.92 4.65 -9.25
C ALA A 22 12.38 4.57 -9.72
N HIS A 23 12.98 3.38 -9.69
CA HIS A 23 14.29 3.09 -10.25
C HIS A 23 14.36 3.43 -11.75
N HIS A 24 13.39 2.92 -12.53
CA HIS A 24 13.28 3.19 -13.96
C HIS A 24 13.09 4.70 -14.25
N ASP A 25 12.36 5.42 -13.40
CA ASP A 25 12.14 6.86 -13.52
C ASP A 25 13.30 7.72 -12.97
N HIS A 26 14.41 7.11 -12.53
CA HIS A 26 15.56 7.78 -11.88
C HIS A 26 15.19 8.57 -10.62
N LYS A 27 14.17 8.13 -9.89
CA LYS A 27 13.70 8.73 -8.62
C LYS A 27 14.32 8.02 -7.42
N HIS A 28 15.61 8.24 -7.20
CA HIS A 28 16.39 7.53 -6.18
C HIS A 28 15.83 7.68 -4.75
N ASP A 29 15.34 8.87 -4.37
CA ASP A 29 14.75 9.08 -3.05
C ASP A 29 13.40 8.36 -2.89
N GLY A 30 12.59 8.34 -3.97
CA GLY A 30 11.35 7.57 -4.05
C GLY A 30 11.60 6.07 -3.95
N GLU A 31 12.56 5.57 -4.71
CA GLU A 31 13.00 4.17 -4.68
C GLU A 31 13.45 3.77 -3.26
N HIS A 32 14.32 4.57 -2.64
CA HIS A 32 14.82 4.29 -1.30
C HIS A 32 13.69 4.20 -0.27
N ARG A 33 12.73 5.14 -0.29
CA ARG A 33 11.55 5.10 0.59
C ARG A 33 10.71 3.85 0.38
N LEU A 34 10.46 3.49 -0.88
CA LEU A 34 9.67 2.30 -1.20
C LEU A 34 10.37 1.01 -0.75
N LEU A 35 11.69 0.93 -0.88
CA LEU A 35 12.47 -0.21 -0.38
C LEU A 35 12.48 -0.28 1.16
N LYS A 36 12.51 0.87 1.85
CA LYS A 36 12.34 0.91 3.32
C LYS A 36 10.97 0.36 3.72
N LEU A 37 9.90 0.79 3.03
CA LEU A 37 8.56 0.27 3.29
C LEU A 37 8.44 -1.21 2.96
N PHE A 38 9.04 -1.67 1.86
CA PHE A 38 9.14 -3.09 1.51
C PHE A 38 9.79 -3.92 2.63
N GLY A 39 10.85 -3.42 3.27
CA GLY A 39 11.48 -4.06 4.42
C GLY A 39 10.53 -4.15 5.60
N SER A 40 9.94 -3.02 6.00
CA SER A 40 9.02 -2.94 7.15
C SER A 40 7.69 -3.67 6.96
N ALA A 41 7.35 -4.04 5.72
CA ALA A 41 6.12 -4.78 5.43
C ALA A 41 6.10 -6.17 6.10
N GLU A 42 7.27 -6.70 6.44
CA GLU A 42 7.41 -7.96 7.18
C GLU A 42 6.71 -7.88 8.56
N ASP A 43 6.77 -6.73 9.21
CA ASP A 43 6.29 -6.50 10.58
C ASP A 43 4.82 -6.01 10.63
N ILE A 44 4.09 -6.03 9.51
CA ILE A 44 2.70 -5.61 9.50
C ILE A 44 1.83 -6.62 10.28
N PRO A 45 0.98 -6.13 11.21
CA PRO A 45 -0.02 -6.96 11.87
C PRO A 45 -1.04 -7.56 10.87
N ASP A 46 -1.28 -8.87 10.95
CA ASP A 46 -2.24 -9.57 10.07
C ASP A 46 -3.63 -8.91 10.09
N ARG A 47 -4.07 -8.44 11.25
CA ARG A 47 -5.34 -7.73 11.43
C ARG A 47 -5.50 -6.52 10.51
N LEU A 48 -4.42 -5.80 10.19
CA LEU A 48 -4.50 -4.65 9.28
C LEU A 48 -4.66 -5.11 7.82
N LEU A 49 -4.01 -6.20 7.44
CA LEU A 49 -4.15 -6.80 6.10
C LEU A 49 -5.56 -7.37 5.91
N GLU A 50 -6.13 -7.97 6.96
CA GLU A 50 -7.53 -8.40 6.98
C GLU A 50 -8.49 -7.24 6.77
N GLN A 51 -8.36 -6.15 7.54
CA GLN A 51 -9.20 -4.95 7.38
C GLN A 51 -9.13 -4.37 5.96
N TRP A 52 -7.94 -4.33 5.37
CA TRP A 52 -7.77 -3.87 4.00
C TRP A 52 -8.47 -4.79 3.00
N SER A 53 -8.37 -6.10 3.23
CA SER A 53 -8.98 -7.11 2.35
C SER A 53 -10.51 -7.03 2.40
N GLU A 54 -11.08 -6.91 3.60
CA GLU A 54 -12.52 -6.74 3.81
C GLU A 54 -13.01 -5.44 3.16
N GLY A 55 -12.30 -4.33 3.37
CA GLY A 55 -12.64 -3.04 2.78
C GLY A 55 -12.55 -3.04 1.25
N ALA A 56 -11.48 -3.63 0.70
CA ALA A 56 -11.28 -3.73 -0.74
C ALA A 56 -12.30 -4.67 -1.41
N GLU A 57 -12.75 -5.71 -0.72
CA GLU A 57 -13.84 -6.56 -1.17
C GLU A 57 -15.18 -5.81 -1.17
N LEU A 58 -15.47 -5.06 -0.11
CA LEU A 58 -16.70 -4.26 0.00
C LEU A 58 -16.82 -3.20 -1.10
N LEU A 59 -15.75 -2.46 -1.38
CA LEU A 59 -15.76 -1.36 -2.36
C LEU A 59 -15.43 -1.81 -3.80
N GLY A 60 -14.99 -3.06 -3.96
CA GLY A 60 -14.52 -3.62 -5.23
C GLY A 60 -13.08 -3.20 -5.58
N SER A 61 -12.43 -4.05 -6.39
CA SER A 61 -11.03 -3.91 -6.78
C SER A 61 -10.72 -2.62 -7.55
N GLU A 62 -11.66 -2.12 -8.36
CA GLU A 62 -11.50 -0.86 -9.09
C GLU A 62 -11.38 0.33 -8.13
N THR A 63 -12.27 0.43 -7.15
CA THR A 63 -12.27 1.49 -6.15
C THR A 63 -11.03 1.40 -5.25
N ALA A 64 -10.68 0.19 -4.81
CA ALA A 64 -9.46 -0.05 -4.05
C ALA A 64 -8.21 0.38 -4.84
N GLY A 65 -8.14 0.08 -6.13
CA GLY A 65 -7.05 0.52 -7.01
C GLY A 65 -6.96 2.04 -7.13
N ARG A 66 -8.09 2.74 -7.26
CA ARG A 66 -8.15 4.21 -7.30
C ARG A 66 -7.69 4.89 -6.01
N ILE A 67 -7.79 4.22 -4.87
CA ILE A 67 -7.28 4.70 -3.58
C ILE A 67 -5.78 4.40 -3.45
N LEU A 68 -5.40 3.18 -3.83
CA LEU A 68 -4.04 2.66 -3.70
C LEU A 68 -3.02 3.39 -4.58
N GLU A 69 -3.35 3.53 -5.87
CA GLU A 69 -2.40 4.02 -6.88
C GLU A 69 -1.90 5.45 -6.60
N PRO A 70 -2.76 6.45 -6.29
CA PRO A 70 -2.29 7.80 -6.01
C PRO A 70 -1.38 7.85 -4.78
N ARG A 71 -1.73 7.12 -3.70
CA ARG A 71 -0.91 7.09 -2.48
C ARG A 71 0.45 6.44 -2.73
N ALA A 72 0.49 5.31 -3.42
CA ALA A 72 1.76 4.66 -3.75
C ALA A 72 2.65 5.54 -4.65
N ARG A 73 2.03 6.24 -5.60
CA ARG A 73 2.73 7.20 -6.48
C ARG A 73 3.24 8.43 -5.72
N GLN A 74 2.55 8.88 -4.67
CA GLN A 74 3.02 9.99 -3.82
C GLN A 74 4.32 9.64 -3.07
N ILE A 75 4.50 8.38 -2.66
CA ILE A 75 5.73 7.91 -2.02
C ILE A 75 6.91 8.00 -3.01
N ALA A 76 6.67 7.61 -4.26
CA ALA A 76 7.68 7.64 -5.31
C ALA A 76 8.07 9.08 -5.73
N ASN A 77 7.16 10.04 -5.62
CA ASN A 77 7.30 11.40 -6.16
C ASN A 77 7.52 12.48 -5.07
N ASP A 78 8.05 12.12 -3.91
CA ASP A 78 8.33 13.06 -2.79
C ASP A 78 7.12 13.72 -2.13
N GLY A 79 5.89 13.29 -2.44
CA GLY A 79 4.68 13.93 -1.93
C GLY A 79 4.33 13.54 -0.49
N VAL A 80 4.70 12.33 -0.06
CA VAL A 80 4.36 11.80 1.28
C VAL A 80 5.45 10.84 1.76
N HIS A 81 5.81 10.93 3.05
CA HIS A 81 6.69 10.00 3.74
C HIS A 81 5.87 9.16 4.73
N TYR A 82 6.13 7.86 4.77
CA TYR A 82 5.63 6.96 5.81
C TYR A 82 6.83 6.34 6.51
N ASP A 83 6.81 6.31 7.84
CA ASP A 83 7.90 5.75 8.63
C ASP A 83 7.89 4.22 8.57
N HIS A 84 6.69 3.63 8.51
CA HIS A 84 6.44 2.20 8.46
C HIS A 84 5.35 1.82 7.44
N ALA A 85 5.39 0.60 6.90
CA ALA A 85 4.38 0.12 5.95
C ALA A 85 2.96 0.03 6.56
N SER A 86 2.85 -0.13 7.89
CA SER A 86 1.58 -0.03 8.61
C SER A 86 0.99 1.37 8.56
N ASP A 87 1.79 2.43 8.56
CA ASP A 87 1.30 3.81 8.48
C ASP A 87 0.67 4.07 7.12
N PHE A 88 1.31 3.56 6.07
CA PHE A 88 0.74 3.56 4.72
C PHE A 88 -0.59 2.80 4.66
N LEU A 89 -0.65 1.62 5.28
CA LEU A 89 -1.87 0.81 5.33
C LEU A 89 -3.00 1.49 6.11
N HIS A 90 -2.70 2.14 7.23
CA HIS A 90 -3.66 2.96 7.98
C HIS A 90 -4.21 4.12 7.14
N ALA A 91 -3.34 4.78 6.37
CA ALA A 91 -3.76 5.86 5.49
C ALA A 91 -4.69 5.37 4.36
N LEU A 92 -4.41 4.17 3.81
CA LEU A 92 -5.30 3.51 2.85
C LEU A 92 -6.66 3.17 3.48
N LEU A 93 -6.68 2.57 4.68
CA LEU A 93 -7.91 2.22 5.39
C LEU A 93 -8.76 3.45 5.70
N ARG A 94 -8.12 4.57 6.05
CA ARG A 94 -8.81 5.84 6.26
C ARG A 94 -9.52 6.32 4.98
N ASP A 95 -8.83 6.33 3.85
CA ASP A 95 -9.43 6.73 2.57
C ASP A 95 -10.55 5.80 2.13
N LEU A 96 -10.39 4.51 2.43
CA LEU A 96 -11.39 3.49 2.18
C LEU A 96 -12.66 3.76 2.98
N GLY A 97 -12.52 4.08 4.27
CA GLY A 97 -13.64 4.52 5.12
C GLY A 97 -14.32 5.78 4.61
N GLN A 98 -13.56 6.76 4.09
CA GLN A 98 -14.12 7.98 3.51
C GLN A 98 -14.88 7.77 2.20
N LYS A 99 -14.59 6.69 1.46
CA LYS A 99 -15.28 6.32 0.21
C LYS A 99 -16.52 5.44 0.45
N ALA A 100 -16.64 4.84 1.62
CA ALA A 100 -17.78 4.01 2.02
C ALA A 100 -18.95 4.83 2.63
N GLN A 101 -18.73 6.12 2.91
CA GLN A 101 -19.76 7.09 3.33
C GLN A 101 -20.32 7.86 2.14
#